data_AF-A0A5W3ERR1-F1
#
_entry.id   AF-A0A5W3ERR1-F1
#
_cell.length_a   1.000
_cell.length_b   1.000
_cell.length_c   1.000
_cell.angle_alpha   90.00
_cell.angle_beta   90.00
_cell.angle_gamma   90.00
#
_symmetry.space_group_name_H-M   'P 1'
#
loop_
_entity.id
_entity.type
_entity.pdbx_description
1 polymer ?
#
loop_
_entity_poly.entity_id
_entity_poly.type
_entity_poly.pdbx_seq_one_letter_code
_entity_poly.pdbx_strand_id
1 'polypeptide(L)'
;MTRIDYRAVVKELSKGLIELDSDEARSCGFLPHIALSEFRTIRYGAGRQKGVTTHAVDMSAKFHGSVLYLVHNESLRNEVVEKFHEKAAGNGWLTVHCNYLPEGWKRATGAGISGYEKFGLVIVDEAGFFFNKFSYDKIYRSLVDVVTPDVVIHLIN
;
A
#
# COMPACT_ATOMS: atom_id res chain seq x y z
N MET A 1 18.66 -36.52 12.09
CA MET A 1 17.96 -35.34 11.55
C MET A 1 18.45 -35.12 10.13
N THR A 2 17.62 -35.40 9.13
CA THR A 2 17.96 -35.15 7.72
C THR A 2 17.89 -33.65 7.46
N ARG A 3 18.99 -33.04 7.05
CA ARG A 3 19.08 -31.59 6.81
C ARG A 3 18.50 -31.32 5.42
N ILE A 4 17.41 -30.58 5.35
CA ILE A 4 16.77 -30.24 4.07
C ILE A 4 17.72 -29.34 3.29
N ASP A 5 18.02 -29.72 2.05
CA ASP A 5 18.76 -28.88 1.12
C ASP A 5 17.80 -27.91 0.43
N TYR A 6 17.63 -26.74 1.03
CA TYR A 6 16.78 -25.68 0.51
C TYR A 6 17.22 -25.20 -0.88
N ARG A 7 18.49 -25.34 -1.28
CA ARG A 7 18.94 -24.95 -2.62
C ARG A 7 18.41 -25.90 -3.67
N ALA A 8 18.38 -27.20 -3.38
CA ALA A 8 17.79 -28.19 -4.27
C ALA A 8 16.29 -27.95 -4.43
N VAL A 9 15.59 -27.62 -3.34
CA VAL A 9 14.15 -27.30 -3.37
C VAL A 9 13.87 -26.05 -4.22
N VAL A 10 14.62 -24.95 -4.00
CA VAL A 10 14.47 -23.73 -4.80
C VAL A 10 14.73 -24.02 -6.28
N LYS A 11 15.80 -24.74 -6.61
CA LYS A 11 16.13 -25.09 -8.00
C LYS A 11 15.01 -25.89 -8.66
N GLU A 12 14.36 -26.79 -7.93
CA GLU A 12 13.26 -27.60 -8.47
C GLU A 12 11.99 -26.76 -8.67
N LEU A 13 11.65 -25.91 -7.70
CA LEU A 13 10.48 -25.04 -7.77
C LEU A 13 10.61 -23.93 -8.81
N SER A 14 11.84 -23.51 -9.13
CA SER A 14 12.10 -22.52 -10.17
C SER A 14 12.04 -23.09 -11.60
N LYS A 15 11.94 -24.41 -11.78
CA LYS A 15 11.80 -25.00 -13.11
C LYS A 15 10.43 -24.64 -13.71
N GLY A 16 10.44 -23.94 -14.84
CA GLY A 16 9.23 -23.54 -15.54
C GLY A 16 8.62 -22.22 -15.06
N LEU A 17 9.26 -21.53 -14.10
CA LEU A 17 8.95 -20.13 -13.82
C LEU A 17 9.63 -19.26 -14.88
N ILE A 18 8.85 -18.36 -15.45
CA ILE A 18 9.31 -17.36 -16.40
C ILE A 18 9.53 -16.06 -15.63
N GLU A 19 10.62 -15.34 -15.90
CA GLU A 19 10.83 -14.02 -15.30
C GLU A 19 9.69 -13.07 -15.73
N LEU A 20 9.09 -12.39 -14.77
CA LEU A 20 7.92 -11.51 -14.95
C LEU A 20 8.13 -10.44 -16.04
N ASP A 21 9.37 -9.97 -16.18
CA ASP A 21 9.72 -8.89 -17.11
C ASP A 21 10.14 -9.40 -18.52
N SER A 22 10.23 -10.72 -18.70
CA SER A 22 10.69 -11.33 -19.94
C SER A 22 9.68 -11.18 -21.09
N ASP A 23 10.18 -11.21 -22.33
CA ASP A 23 9.34 -11.17 -23.52
C ASP A 23 8.42 -12.40 -23.63
N GLU A 24 8.84 -13.53 -23.08
CA GLU A 24 8.06 -14.76 -22.97
C GLU A 24 6.83 -14.54 -22.08
N ALA A 25 7.00 -13.94 -20.89
CA ALA A 25 5.89 -13.57 -20.02
C ALA A 25 4.93 -12.58 -20.72
N ARG A 26 5.44 -11.59 -21.46
CA ARG A 26 4.59 -10.64 -22.21
C ARG A 26 3.79 -11.31 -23.33
N SER A 27 4.34 -12.37 -23.94
CA SER A 27 3.72 -13.11 -25.04
C SER A 27 2.63 -14.08 -24.58
N CYS A 28 2.65 -14.53 -23.32
CA CYS A 28 1.68 -15.48 -22.77
C CYS A 28 0.25 -14.92 -22.64
N GLY A 29 0.01 -13.67 -23.05
CA GLY A 29 -1.32 -13.07 -22.98
C GLY A 29 -1.85 -13.00 -21.56
N PHE A 30 -0.96 -12.83 -20.56
CA PHE A 30 -1.38 -12.45 -19.22
C PHE A 30 -2.20 -11.18 -19.35
N LEU A 31 -3.52 -11.31 -19.18
CA LEU A 31 -4.41 -10.17 -19.19
C LEU A 31 -3.91 -9.22 -18.11
N PRO A 32 -3.48 -7.98 -18.45
CA PRO A 32 -3.02 -7.00 -17.45
C PRO A 32 -4.09 -6.72 -16.37
N HIS A 33 -5.34 -7.11 -16.65
CA HIS A 33 -6.53 -6.94 -15.84
C HIS A 33 -6.83 -8.13 -14.91
N ILE A 34 -6.06 -9.23 -14.96
CA ILE A 34 -6.16 -10.38 -14.02
C ILE A 34 -4.80 -10.79 -13.48
N ALA A 35 -3.79 -9.92 -13.56
CA ALA A 35 -2.88 -9.87 -12.42
C ALA A 35 -3.69 -9.16 -11.33
N LEU A 36 -4.18 -9.90 -10.33
CA LEU A 36 -4.14 -9.31 -9.01
C LEU A 36 -2.68 -8.90 -8.86
N SER A 37 -2.37 -7.62 -9.07
CA SER A 37 -1.11 -7.06 -8.62
C SER A 37 -1.15 -7.34 -7.13
N GLU A 38 -0.54 -8.45 -6.72
CA GLU A 38 -0.57 -8.91 -5.35
C GLU A 38 0.20 -7.86 -4.58
N PHE A 39 -0.54 -6.90 -4.04
CA PHE A 39 0.05 -5.89 -3.21
C PHE A 39 0.66 -6.60 -2.03
N ARG A 40 1.95 -6.34 -1.82
CA ARG A 40 2.62 -6.78 -0.60
C ARG A 40 1.91 -6.09 0.55
N THR A 41 1.23 -6.86 1.38
CA THR A 41 0.48 -6.34 2.53
C THR A 41 1.16 -6.78 3.82
N ILE A 42 1.38 -5.84 4.73
CA ILE A 42 1.81 -6.13 6.09
C ILE A 42 0.65 -5.82 7.01
N ARG A 43 0.11 -6.86 7.67
CA ARG A 43 -0.99 -6.70 8.61
C ARG A 43 -0.47 -6.65 10.03
N TYR A 44 -0.77 -5.54 10.70
CA TYR A 44 -0.54 -5.35 12.12
C TYR A 44 -1.85 -5.69 12.82
N GLY A 45 -1.86 -6.81 13.53
CA GLY A 45 -3.00 -7.20 14.35
C GLY A 45 -2.79 -6.72 15.78
N ALA A 46 -3.51 -5.69 16.23
CA ALA A 46 -3.50 -5.34 17.63
C ALA A 46 -4.53 -6.20 18.40
N GLY A 47 -4.03 -7.21 19.09
CA GLY A 47 -4.84 -7.96 20.05
C GLY A 47 -5.31 -7.13 21.26
N ARG A 48 -4.77 -5.89 21.47
CA ARG A 48 -5.12 -4.85 22.49
C ARG A 48 -3.99 -3.80 22.68
N GLN A 49 -3.44 -3.16 21.63
CA GLN A 49 -2.35 -2.18 21.81
C GLN A 49 -2.72 -0.76 21.41
N LYS A 50 -2.54 0.16 22.36
CA LYS A 50 -2.59 1.62 22.15
C LYS A 50 -1.36 2.04 21.33
N GLY A 51 -1.53 3.02 20.44
CA GLY A 51 -0.41 3.66 19.73
C GLY A 51 -0.13 3.15 18.32
N VAL A 52 -0.98 2.29 17.75
CA VAL A 52 -0.85 1.81 16.36
C VAL A 52 -0.95 2.94 15.34
N THR A 53 -1.90 3.87 15.52
CA THR A 53 -1.99 5.11 14.72
C THR A 53 -0.74 5.97 14.89
N THR A 54 -0.21 6.09 16.11
CA THR A 54 1.04 6.84 16.35
C THR A 54 2.22 6.22 15.59
N HIS A 55 2.33 4.89 15.58
CA HIS A 55 3.35 4.17 14.82
C HIS A 55 3.20 4.39 13.31
N ALA A 56 1.98 4.34 12.80
CA ALA A 56 1.68 4.59 11.39
C ALA A 56 2.01 6.03 10.97
N VAL A 57 1.72 7.01 11.84
CA VAL A 57 2.11 8.40 11.63
C VAL A 57 3.63 8.55 11.67
N ASP A 58 4.33 7.90 12.60
CA ASP A 58 5.79 7.92 12.66
C ASP A 58 6.44 7.34 11.40
N MET A 59 5.88 6.26 10.85
CA MET A 59 6.29 5.68 9.59
C MET A 59 6.08 6.65 8.43
N SER A 60 4.92 7.31 8.38
CA SER A 60 4.58 8.30 7.37
C SER A 60 5.52 9.50 7.42
N ALA A 61 5.76 10.06 8.60
CA ALA A 61 6.57 11.25 8.80
C ALA A 61 8.05 11.06 8.43
N LYS A 62 8.56 9.82 8.53
CA LYS A 62 9.93 9.44 8.15
C LYS A 62 10.06 9.02 6.69
N PHE A 63 8.94 8.83 5.98
CA PHE A 63 8.97 8.37 4.60
C PHE A 63 9.35 9.50 3.66
N HIS A 64 10.36 9.26 2.82
CA HIS A 64 10.79 10.21 1.79
C HIS A 64 10.02 9.95 0.50
N GLY A 65 8.91 10.66 0.31
CA GLY A 65 8.08 10.60 -0.89
C GLY A 65 6.60 10.78 -0.58
N SER A 66 5.75 10.44 -1.55
CA SER A 66 4.30 10.52 -1.41
C SER A 66 3.71 9.35 -0.60
N VAL A 67 2.97 9.68 0.46
CA VAL A 67 2.27 8.76 1.37
C VAL A 67 0.76 8.89 1.17
N LEU A 68 0.08 7.75 1.01
CA LEU A 68 -1.38 7.66 1.05
C LEU A 68 -1.84 7.03 2.37
N TYR A 69 -2.66 7.75 3.12
CA TYR A 69 -3.21 7.30 4.39
C TYR A 69 -4.73 7.19 4.30
N LEU A 70 -5.26 6.01 4.56
CA LEU A 70 -6.68 5.67 4.42
C LEU A 70 -7.28 5.41 5.80
N VAL A 71 -8.37 6.11 6.12
CA VAL A 71 -9.08 5.99 7.40
C VAL A 71 -10.58 5.89 7.18
N HIS A 72 -11.29 5.24 8.11
CA HIS A 72 -12.71 4.98 7.94
C HIS A 72 -13.63 6.13 8.40
N ASN A 73 -13.10 7.13 9.15
CA ASN A 73 -13.83 8.27 9.70
C ASN A 73 -13.01 9.59 9.71
N GLU A 74 -13.70 10.73 9.87
CA GLU A 74 -13.11 12.07 9.86
C GLU A 74 -12.33 12.44 11.13
N SER A 75 -12.75 11.96 12.29
CA SER A 75 -12.05 12.23 13.55
C SER A 75 -10.61 11.68 13.50
N LEU A 76 -10.47 10.43 13.03
CA LEU A 76 -9.17 9.79 12.86
C LEU A 76 -8.35 10.48 11.77
N ARG A 77 -8.98 10.97 10.70
CA ARG A 77 -8.29 11.77 9.67
C ARG A 77 -7.66 13.01 10.27
N ASN A 78 -8.42 13.77 11.06
CA ASN A 78 -7.93 15.00 11.67
C ASN A 78 -6.78 14.71 12.65
N GLU A 79 -6.91 13.66 13.46
CA GLU A 79 -5.85 13.21 14.37
C GLU A 79 -4.56 12.82 13.62
N VAL A 80 -4.67 12.08 12.52
CA VAL A 80 -3.52 11.67 11.69
C VAL A 80 -2.83 12.89 11.08
N VAL A 81 -3.60 13.83 10.52
CA VAL A 81 -3.07 15.05 9.91
C VAL A 81 -2.33 15.90 10.96
N GLU A 82 -2.95 16.12 12.11
CA GLU A 82 -2.36 16.88 13.22
C GLU A 82 -1.04 16.26 13.68
N LYS A 83 -1.05 14.97 14.04
CA LYS A 83 0.16 14.25 14.48
C LYS A 83 1.24 14.16 13.42
N PHE A 84 0.86 14.10 12.14
CA PHE A 84 1.82 14.10 11.05
C PHE A 84 2.52 15.45 10.96
N HIS A 85 1.79 16.57 11.02
CA HIS A 85 2.38 17.90 10.96
C HIS A 85 3.32 18.20 12.14
N GLU A 86 3.04 17.66 13.33
CA GLU A 86 3.95 17.76 14.48
C GLU A 86 5.29 17.04 14.28
N LYS A 87 5.30 16.00 13.44
CA LYS A 87 6.43 15.07 13.31
C LYS A 87 7.16 15.17 11.97
N ALA A 88 6.51 15.70 10.94
CA ALA A 88 7.06 15.81 9.61
C ALA A 88 8.19 16.85 9.61
N ALA A 89 9.42 16.38 9.40
CA ALA A 89 10.62 17.20 9.38
C ALA A 89 11.26 17.29 7.97
N GLY A 90 10.58 16.81 6.92
CA GLY A 90 11.16 16.65 5.58
C GLY A 90 10.18 16.89 4.43
N ASN A 91 10.65 16.61 3.21
CA ASN A 91 9.94 16.85 1.93
C ASN A 91 8.84 15.81 1.63
N GLY A 92 8.40 15.03 2.61
CA GLY A 92 7.37 14.00 2.42
C GLY A 92 5.98 14.61 2.24
N TRP A 93 5.19 14.04 1.35
CA TRP A 93 3.83 14.50 1.09
C TRP A 93 2.80 13.52 1.65
N LEU A 94 1.93 13.97 2.54
CA LEU A 94 0.85 13.15 3.09
C LEU A 94 -0.47 13.48 2.40
N THR A 95 -1.11 12.47 1.82
CA THR A 95 -2.50 12.53 1.38
C THR A 95 -3.35 11.63 2.27
N VAL A 96 -4.32 12.20 2.97
CA VAL A 96 -5.24 11.44 3.83
C VAL A 96 -6.63 11.44 3.22
N HIS A 97 -7.18 10.25 2.96
CA HIS A 97 -8.57 10.08 2.53
C HIS A 97 -9.39 9.40 3.62
N CYS A 98 -10.58 9.95 3.84
CA CYS A 98 -11.57 9.42 4.78
C CYS A 98 -12.92 9.29 4.09
N ASN A 99 -13.74 8.32 4.52
CA ASN A 99 -15.16 8.19 4.15
C ASN A 99 -15.49 7.94 2.66
N TYR A 100 -14.54 7.99 1.73
CA TYR A 100 -14.75 7.64 0.33
C TYR A 100 -13.44 7.28 -0.37
N LEU A 101 -13.57 6.63 -1.52
CA LEU A 101 -12.49 6.46 -2.48
C LEU A 101 -12.73 7.42 -3.64
N PRO A 102 -11.75 8.28 -4.01
CA PRO A 102 -11.92 9.14 -5.16
C PRO A 102 -12.04 8.28 -6.43
N GLU A 103 -13.15 8.43 -7.15
CA GLU A 103 -13.28 7.94 -8.52
C GLU A 103 -12.33 8.76 -9.40
N GLY A 104 -11.09 8.29 -9.50
CA GLY A 104 -10.01 9.03 -10.14
C GLY A 104 -9.05 9.67 -9.14
N TRP A 105 -8.39 8.85 -8.32
CA TRP A 105 -7.15 9.16 -7.57
C TRP A 105 -6.22 10.12 -8.30
N LYS A 106 -6.14 9.90 -9.61
CA LYS A 106 -5.58 10.73 -10.66
C LYS A 106 -5.72 12.26 -10.50
N ARG A 107 -6.83 12.74 -9.96
CA ARG A 107 -7.10 14.18 -9.74
C ARG A 107 -6.87 14.61 -8.29
N ALA A 108 -6.85 13.66 -7.36
CA ALA A 108 -6.73 13.91 -5.93
C ALA A 108 -5.26 14.09 -5.48
N THR A 109 -4.28 13.52 -6.20
CA THR A 109 -2.85 13.57 -5.85
C THR A 109 -2.15 14.89 -6.22
N GLY A 110 -2.86 16.02 -6.24
CA GLY A 110 -2.24 17.33 -6.49
C GLY A 110 -1.70 17.48 -7.91
N ALA A 111 -2.60 17.66 -8.88
CA ALA A 111 -2.25 18.28 -10.15
C ALA A 111 -1.91 19.76 -9.88
N GLY A 112 -0.66 20.03 -9.52
CA GLY A 112 -0.19 21.39 -9.21
C GLY A 112 1.16 21.71 -9.84
N ILE A 113 2.18 20.88 -9.63
CA ILE A 113 3.54 21.17 -10.11
C ILE A 113 4.23 19.84 -10.45
N SER A 114 4.41 19.58 -11.75
CA SER A 114 5.13 18.45 -12.37
C SER A 114 4.75 17.01 -11.95
N GLY A 115 3.94 16.35 -12.78
CA GLY A 115 3.89 14.89 -12.88
C GLY A 115 3.13 14.18 -11.76
N TYR A 116 2.63 12.98 -12.08
CA TYR A 116 2.12 12.05 -11.08
C TYR A 116 3.25 11.57 -10.20
N GLU A 117 3.32 12.01 -8.95
CA GLU A 117 4.06 11.22 -7.97
C GLU A 117 3.15 10.10 -7.47
N LYS A 118 3.52 8.87 -7.83
CA LYS A 118 2.84 7.67 -7.33
C LYS A 118 3.14 7.49 -5.85
N PHE A 119 2.18 6.99 -5.09
CA PHE A 119 2.37 6.71 -3.68
C PHE A 119 3.39 5.59 -3.47
N GLY A 120 4.44 5.88 -2.70
CA GLY A 120 5.47 4.93 -2.30
C GLY A 120 5.12 4.17 -1.02
N LEU A 121 4.19 4.71 -0.23
CA LEU A 121 3.71 4.12 1.02
C LEU A 121 2.19 4.26 1.09
N VAL A 122 1.50 3.15 1.38
CA VAL A 122 0.05 3.15 1.64
C VAL A 122 -0.21 2.59 3.02
N ILE A 123 -0.96 3.34 3.83
CA ILE A 123 -1.40 2.91 5.16
C ILE A 123 -2.92 2.87 5.16
N VAL A 124 -3.48 1.77 5.67
CA VAL A 124 -4.91 1.65 5.98
C VAL A 124 -5.03 1.49 7.48
N ASP A 125 -5.51 2.53 8.15
CA ASP A 125 -5.74 2.52 9.60
C ASP A 125 -7.16 2.09 9.93
N GLU A 126 -7.27 1.33 11.02
CA GLU A 126 -8.44 0.53 11.35
C GLU A 126 -8.96 -0.28 10.14
N ALA A 127 -8.05 -1.03 9.51
CA ALA A 127 -8.25 -1.72 8.25
C ALA A 127 -9.50 -2.61 8.24
N GLY A 128 -9.83 -3.28 9.35
CA GLY A 128 -11.04 -4.08 9.49
C GLY A 128 -12.32 -3.26 9.29
N PHE A 129 -12.42 -2.10 9.94
CA PHE A 129 -13.56 -1.19 9.77
C PHE A 129 -13.56 -0.56 8.36
N PHE A 130 -12.39 -0.17 7.87
CA PHE A 130 -12.24 0.43 6.55
C PHE A 130 -12.69 -0.51 5.43
N PHE A 131 -12.20 -1.76 5.41
CA PHE A 131 -12.57 -2.72 4.37
C PHE A 131 -14.01 -3.22 4.49
N ASN A 132 -14.57 -3.28 5.70
CA ASN A 132 -16.01 -3.56 5.87
C ASN A 132 -16.86 -2.48 5.19
N LYS A 133 -16.40 -1.23 5.17
CA LYS A 133 -17.11 -0.10 4.54
C LYS A 133 -16.90 -0.02 3.03
N PHE A 134 -15.70 -0.33 2.51
CA PHE A 134 -15.33 -0.03 1.12
C PHE A 134 -15.08 -1.24 0.21
N SER A 135 -15.16 -2.47 0.72
CA SER A 135 -14.81 -3.71 0.03
C SER A 135 -13.34 -3.80 -0.39
N TYR A 136 -12.73 -4.96 -0.09
CA TYR A 136 -11.31 -5.23 -0.35
C TYR A 136 -10.98 -5.04 -1.85
N ASP A 137 -11.72 -5.68 -2.75
CA ASP A 137 -11.43 -5.68 -4.19
C ASP A 137 -11.48 -4.29 -4.83
N LYS A 138 -12.43 -3.44 -4.39
CA LYS A 138 -12.59 -2.09 -4.94
C LYS A 138 -11.37 -1.23 -4.62
N ILE A 139 -10.81 -1.38 -3.42
CA ILE A 139 -9.60 -0.66 -2.98
C ILE A 139 -8.41 -1.03 -3.85
N TYR A 140 -8.06 -2.31 -3.93
CA TYR A 140 -6.85 -2.72 -4.63
C TYR A 140 -6.91 -2.38 -6.11
N ARG A 141 -8.05 -2.58 -6.78
CA ARG A 141 -8.25 -2.14 -8.17
C ARG A 141 -8.01 -0.65 -8.35
N SER A 142 -8.43 0.16 -7.38
CA SER A 142 -8.25 1.60 -7.46
C SER A 142 -6.81 2.05 -7.18
N LEU A 143 -6.04 1.27 -6.41
CA LEU A 143 -4.64 1.59 -6.06
C LEU A 143 -3.65 1.30 -7.19
N VAL A 144 -3.93 0.33 -8.07
CA VAL A 144 -3.00 -0.12 -9.15
C VAL A 144 -2.40 1.03 -9.94
N ASP A 145 -3.19 2.05 -10.27
CA ASP A 145 -2.77 3.15 -11.13
C ASP A 145 -1.97 4.25 -10.40
N VAL A 146 -2.03 4.30 -9.07
CA VAL A 146 -1.57 5.47 -8.28
C VAL A 146 -0.48 5.17 -7.28
N VAL A 147 -0.07 3.91 -7.19
CA VAL A 147 1.03 3.46 -6.34
C VAL A 147 2.24 3.07 -7.19
N THR A 148 3.42 3.12 -6.57
CA THR A 148 4.66 2.62 -7.16
C THR A 148 4.61 1.10 -7.32
N PRO A 149 5.35 0.50 -8.28
CA PRO A 149 5.37 -0.95 -8.47
C PRO A 149 5.77 -1.73 -7.21
N ASP A 150 6.63 -1.12 -6.38
CA ASP A 150 7.19 -1.77 -5.20
C ASP A 150 6.43 -1.53 -3.90
N VAL A 151 5.30 -0.83 -3.96
CA VAL A 151 4.56 -0.39 -2.77
C VAL A 151 4.25 -1.56 -1.82
N VAL A 152 4.38 -1.27 -0.52
CA VAL A 152 3.88 -2.13 0.55
C VAL A 152 2.70 -1.44 1.20
N ILE A 153 1.60 -2.16 1.34
CA ILE A 153 0.36 -1.67 1.96
C ILE A 153 0.33 -2.13 3.42
N HIS A 154 0.37 -1.17 4.34
CA HIS A 154 0.36 -1.42 5.77
C HIS A 154 -1.08 -1.39 6.28
N LEU A 155 -1.58 -2.55 6.72
CA LEU A 155 -2.93 -2.72 7.25
C LEU A 155 -2.88 -2.71 8.77
N ILE A 156 -3.26 -1.60 9.38
CA ILE A 156 -3.25 -1.38 10.82
C ILE A 156 -4.63 -1.72 11.39
N ASN A 157 -4.70 -2.58 12.40
CA ASN A 157 -5.91 -2.85 13.20
C ASN A 157 -5.60 -2.67 14.68
#